data_AF-U1QM71-F1
#
_entry.id   AF-U1QM71-F1
#
_cell.length_a   1.000
_cell.length_b   1.000
_cell.length_c   1.000
_cell.angle_alpha   90.00
_cell.angle_beta   90.00
_cell.angle_gamma   90.00
#
_symmetry.space_group_name_H-M   'P 1'
#
loop_
_entity.id
_entity.type
_entity.pdbx_description
1 polymer ?
#
loop_
_entity_poly.entity_id
_entity_poly.type
_entity_poly.pdbx_seq_one_letter_code
_entity_poly.pdbx_strand_id
1 'polypeptide(L)' 'MALHFPTLHAASDTDTRFECTGCGTRLTDTDGGRRCPSCGAAVRNISVSRN' A
#
# COMPACT_ATOMS: atom_id res chain seq x y z
N MET A 1 -11.54 6.31 38.36
CA MET A 1 -10.86 5.40 37.42
C MET A 1 -10.98 6.01 36.03
N ALA A 2 -9.92 6.60 35.50
CA ALA A 2 -9.92 7.24 34.19
C ALA A 2 -9.71 6.15 33.12
N LEU A 3 -10.63 6.05 32.17
CA LEU A 3 -10.52 5.13 31.04
C LEU A 3 -9.52 5.73 30.04
N HIS A 4 -8.28 5.23 30.08
CA HIS A 4 -7.28 5.52 29.06
C HIS A 4 -7.64 4.74 27.81
N PHE A 5 -8.25 5.40 26.83
CA PHE A 5 -8.32 4.90 25.47
C PHE A 5 -6.95 5.17 24.84
N PRO A 6 -6.10 4.17 24.59
CA PRO A 6 -4.89 4.40 23.83
C PRO A 6 -5.35 4.90 22.47
N THR A 7 -4.84 6.08 22.12
CA THR A 7 -4.87 6.68 20.80
C THR A 7 -5.06 5.61 19.73
N LEU A 8 -6.26 5.57 19.14
CA LEU A 8 -6.53 4.86 17.91
C LEU A 8 -5.33 5.14 17.02
N HIS A 9 -4.53 4.10 16.79
CA HIS A 9 -3.43 4.12 15.84
C HIS A 9 -3.97 4.89 14.65
N ALA A 10 -3.32 6.01 14.32
CA ALA A 10 -3.56 6.69 13.08
C ALA A 10 -3.48 5.58 12.03
N ALA A 11 -4.63 5.17 11.51
CA ALA A 11 -4.76 4.22 10.44
C ALA A 11 -4.35 4.95 9.15
N SER A 12 -3.12 5.47 9.18
CA SER A 12 -2.31 5.80 8.04
C SER A 12 -1.58 4.53 7.58
N ASP A 13 -2.05 3.35 7.96
CA ASP A 13 -1.85 2.10 7.22
C ASP A 13 -2.75 2.14 5.98
N THR A 14 -2.59 3.19 5.17
CA THR A 14 -2.81 3.03 3.74
C THR A 14 -1.51 2.40 3.23
N ASP A 15 -1.23 1.16 3.64
CA ASP A 15 -0.16 0.33 3.06
C ASP A 15 -0.63 0.03 1.64
N THR A 16 -0.48 1.03 0.77
CA THR A 16 -0.86 0.94 -0.64
C THR A 16 0.15 0.05 -1.34
N ARG A 17 0.01 -1.27 -1.15
CA ARG A 17 0.79 -2.25 -1.88
C ARG A 17 0.33 -2.32 -3.32
N PHE A 18 1.31 -2.26 -4.22
CA PHE A 18 1.15 -2.46 -5.64
C PHE A 18 2.01 -3.63 -6.11
N GLU A 19 1.58 -4.27 -7.19
CA GLU A 19 2.32 -5.34 -7.86
C GLU A 19 2.45 -5.01 -9.35
N CYS A 20 3.65 -5.13 -9.89
CA CYS A 20 3.89 -4.96 -11.32
C CYS A 20 3.29 -6.12 -12.12
N THR A 21 2.51 -5.80 -13.16
CA THR A 21 1.91 -6.81 -14.04
C THR A 21 2.89 -7.39 -15.07
N GLY A 22 4.06 -6.78 -15.24
CA GLY A 22 5.11 -7.23 -16.16
C GLY A 22 6.14 -8.15 -15.50
N CYS A 23 6.81 -7.67 -14.45
CA CYS A 23 7.89 -8.41 -13.77
C CYS A 23 7.51 -9.00 -12.40
N GLY A 24 6.32 -8.69 -11.87
CA GLY A 24 5.86 -9.19 -10.57
C GLY A 24 6.46 -8.47 -9.35
N THR A 25 7.23 -7.39 -9.54
CA THR A 25 7.79 -6.60 -8.43
C THR A 25 6.70 -6.00 -7.56
N ARG A 26 6.85 -6.15 -6.24
CA ARG A 26 5.94 -5.58 -5.23
C ARG A 26 6.49 -4.24 -4.75
N LEU A 27 5.63 -3.23 -4.70
CA LEU A 27 5.93 -1.86 -4.30
C LEU A 27 4.98 -1.50 -3.15
N THR A 28 5.46 -0.77 -2.14
CA THR A 28 4.66 -0.35 -0.98
C THR A 28 4.22 1.10 -1.03
N ASP A 29 4.81 1.86 -1.95
CA ASP A 29 4.42 3.22 -2.24
C ASP A 29 4.59 3.45 -3.73
N THR A 30 3.68 4.21 -4.29
CA THR A 30 3.77 4.64 -5.67
C THR A 30 3.18 6.03 -5.69
N ASP A 31 4.04 7.02 -5.41
CA ASP A 31 3.91 8.50 -5.45
C ASP A 31 3.13 9.05 -6.69
N GLY A 32 1.91 8.57 -6.91
CA GLY A 32 1.07 8.84 -8.08
C GLY A 32 1.44 8.09 -9.37
N GLY A 33 2.62 7.47 -9.46
CA GLY A 33 3.13 6.90 -10.71
C GLY A 33 2.79 5.42 -10.93
N ARG A 34 1.65 5.08 -11.53
CA ARG A 34 1.19 3.66 -11.77
C ARG A 34 2.06 2.82 -12.73
N ARG A 35 3.39 3.00 -12.74
CA ARG A 35 4.38 2.25 -13.52
C ARG A 35 5.49 1.73 -12.62
N CYS A 36 5.95 0.54 -12.93
CA CYS A 36 7.03 -0.12 -12.23
C CYS A 36 8.36 0.56 -12.57
N PRO A 37 9.17 0.96 -11.58
CA PRO A 37 10.47 1.57 -11.84
C PRO A 37 11.49 0.57 -12.44
N SER A 38 11.30 -0.73 -12.23
CA SER A 38 12.23 -1.76 -12.72
C SER A 38 12.06 -2.11 -14.20
N CYS A 39 10.84 -2.09 -14.72
CA CYS A 39 10.56 -2.52 -16.10
C CYS A 39 9.64 -1.58 -16.89
N GLY A 40 9.10 -0.53 -16.26
CA GLY A 40 8.21 0.45 -16.90
C GLY A 40 6.78 -0.03 -17.16
N ALA A 41 6.45 -1.29 -16.85
CA ALA A 41 5.11 -1.85 -17.00
C ALA A 41 4.14 -1.28 -15.96
N ALA A 42 2.84 -1.43 -16.18
CA ALA A 42 1.82 -0.97 -15.24
C ALA A 42 1.90 -1.72 -13.90
N VAL A 43 1.48 -1.07 -12.83
CA VAL A 43 1.32 -1.68 -11.50
C VAL A 43 -0.15 -1.72 -11.12
N ARG A 44 -0.58 -2.82 -10.49
CA ARG A 44 -1.93 -2.99 -9.95
C ARG A 44 -1.91 -2.84 -8.44
N ASN A 45 -2.92 -2.19 -7.89
CA ASN A 45 -3.10 -2.10 -6.45
C ASN A 45 -3.51 -3.48 -5.91
N ILE A 46 -2.76 -4.01 -4.95
CA ILE A 46 -3.00 -5.28 -4.25
C ILE A 46 -3.28 -5.06 -2.74
N SER A 47 -3.50 -3.81 -2.34
CA SER A 47 -3.79 -3.33 -0.97
C SER A 47 -5.20 -3.71 -0.49
N VAL A 48 -5.73 -4.85 -0.92
CA VAL A 48 -7.06 -5.27 -0.52
C VAL A 48 -7.03 -5.83 0.89
N SER A 49 -7.51 -5.04 1.86
CA SER A 49 -7.87 -5.52 3.18
C SER A 49 -9.06 -6.47 3.05
N ARG A 50 -8.84 -7.79 3.12
CA ARG A 50 -9.93 -8.75 3.33
C ARG A 50 -10.34 -8.69 4.80
N ASN A 51 -11.50 -8.09 5.05
CA ASN A 51 -12.25 -8.22 6.30
C ASN A 51 -12.76 -9.66 6.48
#